data_AF-A0A287CZB9-F1
#
_entry.id   AF-A0A287CZB9-F1
#
_cell.length_a   1.000
_cell.length_b   1.000
_cell.length_c   1.000
_cell.angle_alpha   90.00
_cell.angle_beta   90.00
_cell.angle_gamma   90.00
#
_symmetry.space_group_name_H-M   'P 1'
#
loop_
_entity.id
_entity.type
_entity.pdbx_description
1 polymer ?
#
loop_
_entity_poly.entity_id
_entity_poly.type
_entity_poly.pdbx_seq_one_letter_code
_entity_poly.pdbx_strand_id
1 'polypeptide(L)'
;NLPEDVEPGTLVATLMATDADLEPAFRLMDFAIEAGNVEGIFGLDWEPDSGHVQLRLRKNLSYEAAPHHKVVVVVRNVKELVGPGPGPGSTATVTVLVERVIPPPKLDQESYEARIPVSTPAGSLLLTIQPSDPRSRALSSI
;
A
#
# COMPACT_ATOMS: atom_id res chain seq x y z
N ASN A 1 -1.23 -8.29 -1.04
CA ASN A 1 0.08 -7.62 -1.12
C ASN A 1 -0.03 -6.56 -2.19
N LEU A 2 0.62 -5.41 -2.03
CA LEU A 2 0.62 -4.35 -3.03
C LEU A 2 2.04 -3.78 -3.18
N PRO A 3 2.57 -3.63 -4.40
CA PRO A 3 3.85 -2.95 -4.59
C PRO A 3 3.74 -1.47 -4.22
N GLU A 4 4.83 -0.90 -3.71
CA GLU A 4 4.82 0.47 -3.21
C GLU A 4 4.59 1.53 -4.30
N ASP A 5 4.87 1.19 -5.55
CA ASP A 5 4.66 2.05 -6.73
C ASP A 5 3.27 1.89 -7.36
N VAL A 6 2.36 1.15 -6.72
CA VAL A 6 0.99 0.98 -7.22
C VAL A 6 0.23 2.29 -7.20
N GLU A 7 -0.51 2.57 -8.27
CA GLU A 7 -1.21 3.84 -8.45
C GLU A 7 -2.44 3.98 -7.51
N PRO A 8 -2.72 5.20 -7.00
CA PRO A 8 -3.98 5.50 -6.34
C PRO A 8 -5.20 5.13 -7.21
N GLY A 9 -6.28 4.67 -6.58
CA GLY A 9 -7.47 4.13 -7.22
C GLY A 9 -7.48 2.60 -7.33
N THR A 10 -6.33 1.95 -7.10
CA THR A 10 -6.21 0.49 -7.09
C THR A 10 -7.13 -0.15 -6.06
N LEU A 11 -7.82 -1.21 -6.47
CA LEU A 11 -8.64 -2.04 -5.58
C LEU A 11 -7.72 -2.85 -4.65
N VAL A 12 -7.89 -2.69 -3.35
CA VAL A 12 -7.12 -3.42 -2.32
C VAL A 12 -7.84 -4.70 -1.93
N ALA A 13 -9.13 -4.59 -1.60
CA ALA A 13 -9.96 -5.72 -1.18
C ALA A 13 -11.44 -5.41 -1.41
N THR A 14 -12.24 -6.47 -1.58
CA THR A 14 -13.70 -6.40 -1.50
C THR A 14 -14.14 -7.09 -0.21
N LEU A 15 -14.90 -6.37 0.62
CA LEU A 15 -15.52 -6.89 1.83
C LEU A 15 -17.01 -7.11 1.56
N MET A 16 -17.57 -8.12 2.20
CA MET A 16 -18.99 -8.46 2.12
C MET A 16 -19.58 -8.50 3.52
N ALA A 17 -20.78 -7.94 3.66
CA ALA A 17 -21.60 -8.02 4.85
C ALA A 17 -23.00 -8.52 4.46
N THR A 18 -23.64 -9.26 5.36
CA THR A 18 -24.97 -9.83 5.14
C THR A 18 -25.86 -9.57 6.35
N ASP A 19 -27.12 -9.25 6.09
CA ASP A 19 -28.16 -9.06 7.10
C ASP A 19 -29.37 -9.95 6.74
N ALA A 20 -29.95 -10.59 7.75
CA ALA A 20 -31.03 -11.57 7.59
C ALA A 20 -32.44 -10.96 7.72
N ASP A 21 -32.57 -9.68 8.10
CA ASP A 21 -33.87 -9.01 8.20
C ASP A 21 -34.62 -9.08 6.88
N LEU A 22 -35.92 -9.35 6.86
CA LEU A 22 -36.65 -9.55 5.58
C LEU A 22 -36.96 -8.23 4.85
N GLU A 23 -37.18 -7.18 5.60
CA GLU A 23 -37.58 -5.86 5.10
C GLU A 23 -36.33 -5.06 4.66
N PRO A 24 -36.23 -4.65 3.38
CA PRO A 24 -35.04 -3.99 2.83
C PRO A 24 -34.56 -2.78 3.63
N ALA A 25 -35.48 -1.99 4.19
CA ALA A 25 -35.14 -0.81 4.98
C ALA A 25 -34.28 -1.13 6.21
N PHE A 26 -34.35 -2.35 6.75
CA PHE A 26 -33.56 -2.77 7.91
C PHE A 26 -32.22 -3.40 7.53
N ARG A 27 -32.05 -3.85 6.28
CA ARG A 27 -30.78 -4.40 5.79
C ARG A 27 -29.85 -3.38 5.13
N LEU A 28 -30.26 -2.11 5.04
CA LEU A 28 -29.39 -1.06 4.47
C LEU A 28 -28.17 -0.83 5.36
N MET A 29 -26.99 -0.82 4.75
CA MET A 29 -25.70 -0.77 5.44
C MET A 29 -24.95 0.52 5.16
N ASP A 30 -24.32 1.05 6.20
CA ASP A 30 -23.34 2.13 6.12
C ASP A 30 -21.95 1.60 6.51
N PHE A 31 -20.94 1.91 5.68
CA PHE A 31 -19.58 1.43 5.84
C PHE A 31 -18.64 2.59 6.18
N ALA A 32 -17.75 2.38 7.14
CA ALA A 32 -16.75 3.36 7.52
C ALA A 32 -15.41 2.71 7.87
N ILE A 33 -14.33 3.48 7.73
CA ILE A 33 -13.04 3.10 8.30
C ILE A 33 -12.98 3.63 9.74
N GLU A 34 -12.96 2.73 10.70
CA GLU A 34 -12.97 3.05 12.13
C GLU A 34 -11.55 3.31 12.66
N ALA A 35 -10.54 2.60 12.15
CA ALA A 35 -9.16 2.74 12.62
C ALA A 35 -8.12 2.38 11.55
N GLY A 36 -6.88 2.81 11.80
CA GLY A 36 -5.71 2.39 11.01
C GLY A 36 -5.52 3.13 9.68
N ASN A 37 -6.19 4.28 9.50
CA ASN A 37 -6.13 5.07 8.27
C ASN A 37 -6.07 6.59 8.55
N VAL A 38 -5.27 6.99 9.54
CA VAL A 38 -5.16 8.40 9.97
C VAL A 38 -4.70 9.31 8.82
N GLU A 39 -3.83 8.80 7.95
CA GLU A 39 -3.29 9.55 6.81
C GLU A 39 -4.21 9.56 5.59
N GLY A 40 -5.35 8.86 5.63
CA GLY A 40 -6.26 8.75 4.49
C GLY A 40 -5.63 8.05 3.28
N ILE A 41 -4.76 7.08 3.52
CA ILE A 41 -4.13 6.24 2.46
C ILE A 41 -5.18 5.36 1.79
N PHE A 42 -6.19 4.91 2.54
CA PHE A 42 -7.26 4.07 2.05
C PHE A 42 -8.60 4.80 2.04
N GLY A 43 -9.53 4.33 1.21
CA GLY A 43 -10.91 4.79 1.20
C GLY A 43 -11.85 3.65 0.85
N LEU A 44 -13.14 3.88 1.07
CA LEU A 44 -14.20 2.92 0.77
C LEU A 44 -15.03 3.44 -0.40
N ASP A 45 -15.41 2.54 -1.31
CA ASP A 45 -16.39 2.76 -2.37
C ASP A 45 -17.42 1.63 -2.33
N TRP A 46 -18.71 1.96 -2.34
CA TRP A 46 -19.79 0.97 -2.40
C TRP A 46 -21.02 1.53 -3.09
N GLU A 47 -21.82 0.63 -3.66
CA GLU A 47 -23.17 0.93 -4.11
C GLU A 47 -24.15 0.66 -2.95
N PRO A 48 -25.11 1.56 -2.68
CA PRO A 48 -26.20 1.29 -1.74
C PRO A 48 -26.88 -0.05 -2.00
N ASP A 49 -27.26 -0.74 -0.91
CA ASP A 49 -27.95 -2.05 -0.93
C ASP A 49 -27.16 -3.22 -1.54
N SER A 50 -25.89 -3.03 -1.95
CA SER A 50 -25.10 -4.12 -2.53
C SER A 50 -24.59 -5.14 -1.50
N GLY A 51 -24.49 -4.76 -0.22
CA GLY A 51 -23.81 -5.54 0.82
C GLY A 51 -22.30 -5.71 0.62
N HIS A 52 -21.73 -5.05 -0.40
CA HIS A 52 -20.31 -5.12 -0.74
C HIS A 52 -19.67 -3.74 -0.62
N VAL A 53 -18.46 -3.69 -0.08
CA VAL A 53 -17.64 -2.47 -0.05
C VAL A 53 -16.23 -2.75 -0.55
N GLN A 54 -15.72 -1.85 -1.38
CA GLN A 54 -14.38 -1.90 -1.92
C GLN A 54 -13.45 -1.01 -1.11
N LEU A 55 -12.41 -1.60 -0.52
CA LEU A 55 -11.28 -0.87 0.02
C LEU A 55 -10.36 -0.49 -1.15
N ARG A 56 -10.13 0.81 -1.33
CA ARG A 56 -9.30 1.36 -2.41
C ARG A 56 -8.13 2.16 -1.87
N LEU A 57 -7.03 2.13 -2.62
CA LEU A 57 -5.90 3.01 -2.38
C LEU A 57 -6.26 4.43 -2.81
N ARG A 58 -5.94 5.42 -1.98
CA ARG A 58 -6.18 6.86 -2.24
C ARG A 58 -4.90 7.67 -2.32
N LYS A 59 -3.80 7.18 -1.74
CA LYS A 59 -2.47 7.81 -1.77
C LYS A 59 -1.40 6.76 -2.06
N ASN A 60 -0.26 7.20 -2.58
CA ASN A 60 0.88 6.33 -2.83
C ASN A 60 1.34 5.62 -1.54
N LEU A 61 1.85 4.42 -1.71
CA LEU A 61 2.48 3.66 -0.63
C LEU A 61 3.98 4.02 -0.58
N SER A 62 4.60 3.74 0.56
CA SER A 62 6.06 3.74 0.69
C SER A 62 6.43 2.62 1.65
N TYR A 63 7.24 1.68 1.18
CA TYR A 63 7.71 0.60 2.02
C TYR A 63 8.56 1.13 3.19
N GLU A 64 9.37 2.16 2.96
CA GLU A 64 10.17 2.81 4.01
C GLU A 64 9.33 3.48 5.08
N ALA A 65 8.21 4.09 4.70
CA ALA A 65 7.31 4.73 5.65
C ALA A 65 6.57 3.68 6.49
N ALA A 66 5.96 2.69 5.83
CA ALA A 66 5.27 1.60 6.49
C ALA A 66 5.26 0.33 5.62
N PRO A 67 5.86 -0.79 6.08
CA PRO A 67 5.84 -2.05 5.32
C PRO A 67 4.48 -2.77 5.39
N HIS A 68 3.59 -2.34 6.28
CA HIS A 68 2.23 -2.87 6.38
C HIS A 68 1.25 -1.84 6.96
N HIS A 69 -0.03 -1.99 6.61
CA HIS A 69 -1.15 -1.25 7.21
C HIS A 69 -2.21 -2.22 7.74
N LYS A 70 -2.84 -1.87 8.86
CA LYS A 70 -3.99 -2.59 9.41
C LYS A 70 -5.19 -1.65 9.44
N VAL A 71 -6.14 -1.85 8.53
CA VAL A 71 -7.32 -1.00 8.38
C VAL A 71 -8.52 -1.72 8.99
N VAL A 72 -9.20 -1.06 9.93
CA VAL A 72 -10.44 -1.59 10.54
C VAL A 72 -11.62 -0.94 9.85
N VAL A 73 -12.42 -1.76 9.18
CA VAL A 73 -13.68 -1.35 8.55
C VAL A 73 -14.83 -1.77 9.45
N VAL A 74 -15.76 -0.85 9.72
CA VAL A 74 -17.00 -1.10 10.43
C VAL A 74 -18.17 -1.00 9.46
N VAL A 75 -19.15 -1.89 9.63
CA VAL A 75 -20.45 -1.84 8.95
C VAL A 75 -21.54 -1.72 10.00
N ARG A 76 -22.51 -0.83 9.75
CA ARG A 76 -23.66 -0.59 10.64
C ARG A 76 -24.95 -0.56 9.83
N ASN A 77 -26.06 -0.94 10.44
CA ASN A 77 -27.37 -0.69 9.86
C ASN A 77 -27.61 0.82 9.80
N VAL A 78 -28.13 1.30 8.67
CA VAL A 78 -28.54 2.72 8.51
C VAL A 78 -29.68 3.05 9.46
N LYS A 79 -30.58 2.08 9.70
CA LYS A 79 -31.62 2.18 10.71
C LYS A 79 -31.06 1.81 12.08
N GLU A 80 -31.44 2.58 13.10
CA GLU A 80 -31.11 2.27 14.48
C GLU A 80 -31.69 0.91 14.88
N LEU A 81 -30.84 0.08 15.47
CA LEU A 81 -31.24 -1.21 16.02
C LEU A 81 -32.03 -0.98 17.30
N VAL A 82 -33.18 -1.66 17.42
CA VAL A 82 -34.02 -1.63 18.61
C VAL A 82 -34.01 -3.00 19.27
N GLY A 83 -33.71 -3.04 20.57
CA GLY A 83 -33.76 -4.27 21.38
C GLY A 83 -32.40 -4.75 21.90
N PRO A 84 -32.35 -5.93 22.55
CA PRO A 84 -31.15 -6.45 23.24
C PRO A 84 -30.14 -7.13 22.29
N GLY A 85 -30.27 -6.90 20.98
CA GLY A 85 -29.45 -7.53 19.94
C GLY A 85 -27.97 -7.13 19.98
N PRO A 86 -27.13 -7.70 19.10
CA PRO A 86 -25.73 -7.32 18.99
C PRO A 86 -25.57 -5.81 18.81
N GLY A 87 -24.45 -5.27 19.31
CA GLY A 87 -24.14 -3.84 19.29
C GLY A 87 -24.17 -3.22 17.89
N PRO A 88 -23.94 -1.89 17.76
CA PRO A 88 -24.36 -1.11 16.59
C PRO A 88 -23.65 -1.42 15.27
N GLY A 89 -22.75 -2.41 15.20
CA GLY A 89 -22.07 -2.77 13.97
C GLY A 89 -21.18 -4.01 14.07
N SER A 90 -20.73 -4.48 12.90
CA SER A 90 -19.72 -5.53 12.75
C SER A 90 -18.44 -4.95 12.18
N THR A 91 -17.29 -5.52 12.54
CA THR A 91 -15.97 -5.03 12.09
C THR A 91 -15.19 -6.09 11.33
N ALA A 92 -14.41 -5.66 10.33
CA ALA A 92 -13.42 -6.47 9.63
C ALA A 92 -12.06 -5.77 9.65
N THR A 93 -10.98 -6.50 9.89
CA THR A 93 -9.61 -5.96 9.82
C THR A 93 -8.94 -6.44 8.53
N VAL A 94 -8.51 -5.50 7.70
CA VAL A 94 -7.73 -5.76 6.49
C VAL A 94 -6.26 -5.47 6.76
N THR A 95 -5.40 -6.46 6.59
CA THR A 95 -3.93 -6.28 6.65
C THR A 95 -3.39 -6.13 5.23
N VAL A 96 -2.90 -4.95 4.91
CA VAL A 96 -2.25 -4.64 3.63
C VAL A 96 -0.75 -4.75 3.84
N LEU A 97 -0.12 -5.69 3.14
CA LEU A 97 1.34 -5.79 3.08
C LEU A 97 1.82 -4.95 1.89
N VAL A 98 2.91 -4.21 2.10
CA VAL A 98 3.56 -3.40 1.06
C VAL A 98 4.78 -4.17 0.55
N GLU A 99 4.87 -4.34 -0.76
CA GLU A 99 6.02 -4.90 -1.46
C GLU A 99 6.98 -3.77 -1.84
N ARG A 100 8.24 -3.95 -1.45
CA ARG A 100 9.31 -3.06 -1.85
C ARG A 100 9.58 -3.18 -3.35
N VAL A 101 9.63 -2.06 -4.04
CA VAL A 101 10.06 -1.97 -5.43
C VAL A 101 11.51 -1.52 -5.46
N ILE A 102 12.39 -2.40 -5.94
CA ILE A 102 13.81 -2.09 -6.05
C ILE A 102 14.03 -1.47 -7.43
N PRO A 103 14.39 -0.17 -7.52
CA PRO A 103 14.72 0.44 -8.80
C PRO A 103 15.96 -0.24 -9.40
N PRO A 104 16.09 -0.26 -10.74
CA PRO A 104 17.27 -0.81 -11.38
C PRO A 104 18.53 -0.04 -10.93
N PRO A 105 19.70 -0.72 -10.89
CA PRO A 105 20.97 -0.06 -10.60
C PRO A 105 21.20 1.07 -11.60
N LYS A 106 21.62 2.24 -11.10
CA LYS A 106 21.92 3.39 -11.95
C LYS A 106 23.42 3.55 -12.08
N LEU A 107 23.88 3.90 -13.27
CA LEU A 107 25.24 4.34 -13.48
C LEU A 107 25.27 5.86 -13.31
N ASP A 108 26.33 6.37 -12.68
CA ASP A 108 26.46 7.81 -12.40
C ASP A 108 26.84 8.63 -13.64
N GLN A 109 27.33 7.95 -14.68
CA GLN A 109 27.74 8.54 -15.94
C GLN A 109 27.13 7.77 -17.11
N GLU A 110 26.79 8.50 -18.17
CA GLU A 110 26.36 7.90 -19.45
C GLU A 110 27.52 7.22 -20.19
N SER A 111 28.74 7.71 -19.99
CA SER A 111 29.97 7.12 -20.54
C SER A 111 31.10 7.14 -19.52
N TYR A 112 31.96 6.13 -19.58
CA TYR A 112 33.16 6.03 -18.75
C TYR A 112 34.39 5.93 -19.67
N GLU A 113 35.32 6.86 -19.53
CA GLU A 113 36.53 6.91 -20.35
C GLU A 113 37.79 6.79 -19.47
N ALA A 114 38.77 6.02 -19.95
CA ALA A 114 40.09 5.91 -19.33
C ALA A 114 41.18 6.18 -20.39
N ARG A 115 42.17 7.02 -20.04
CA ARG A 115 43.34 7.28 -20.89
C ARG A 115 44.51 6.46 -20.37
N ILE A 116 45.03 5.56 -21.21
CA ILE A 116 45.96 4.52 -20.78
C ILE A 116 47.28 4.66 -21.53
N PRO A 117 48.44 4.71 -20.84
CA PRO A 117 49.74 4.72 -21.49
C PRO A 117 50.00 3.44 -22.30
N VAL A 118 50.68 3.55 -23.43
CA VAL A 118 51.03 2.42 -24.29
C VAL A 118 51.91 1.37 -23.59
N SER A 119 52.64 1.77 -22.56
CA SER A 119 53.50 0.89 -21.75
C SER A 119 52.74 0.08 -20.69
N THR A 120 51.40 0.17 -20.64
CA THR A 120 50.60 -0.52 -19.62
C THR A 120 50.69 -2.05 -19.80
N PRO A 121 51.13 -2.81 -18.77
CA PRO A 121 51.26 -4.26 -18.87
C PRO A 121 49.93 -4.98 -19.14
N ALA A 122 50.02 -6.12 -19.84
CA ALA A 122 48.88 -6.99 -20.04
C ALA A 122 48.33 -7.51 -18.70
N GLY A 123 46.99 -7.51 -18.58
CA GLY A 123 46.29 -7.91 -17.35
C GLY A 123 46.08 -6.78 -16.33
N SER A 124 46.47 -5.54 -16.64
CA SER A 124 46.19 -4.38 -15.78
C SER A 124 44.68 -4.10 -15.68
N LEU A 125 44.19 -3.87 -14.47
CA LEU A 125 42.83 -3.35 -14.24
C LEU A 125 42.78 -1.88 -14.64
N LEU A 126 41.84 -1.52 -15.52
CA LEU A 126 41.76 -0.18 -16.11
C LEU A 126 40.66 0.68 -15.46
N LEU A 127 39.52 0.07 -15.16
CA LEU A 127 38.40 0.74 -14.55
C LEU A 127 37.56 -0.26 -13.75
N THR A 128 37.00 0.20 -12.63
CA THR A 128 35.90 -0.49 -11.93
C THR A 128 34.70 0.43 -11.95
N ILE A 129 33.61 -0.03 -12.55
CA ILE A 129 32.34 0.71 -12.58
C ILE A 129 31.45 0.09 -11.51
N GLN A 130 31.02 0.90 -10.57
CA GLN A 130 30.04 0.51 -9.56
C GLN A 130 28.76 1.29 -9.84
N PRO A 131 27.61 0.61 -10.00
CA PRO A 131 26.34 1.31 -10.03
C PRO A 131 26.11 2.01 -8.69
N SER A 132 25.55 3.22 -8.73
CA SER A 132 25.04 3.84 -7.52
C SER A 132 23.82 3.05 -7.03
N ASP A 133 23.87 2.66 -5.76
CA ASP A 133 22.67 2.28 -5.05
C ASP A 133 22.00 3.58 -4.57
N PRO A 134 20.82 3.95 -5.10
CA PRO A 134 20.09 5.12 -4.62
C PRO A 134 19.74 5.06 -3.12
N ARG A 135 19.93 3.91 -2.45
CA ARG A 135 19.71 3.71 -1.02
C ARG A 135 20.99 3.56 -0.19
N SER A 136 22.17 3.79 -0.77
CA SER A 136 23.41 3.87 0.00
C SER A 136 23.47 5.18 0.79
N ARG A 137 22.83 5.21 1.97
CA ARG A 137 23.06 6.25 2.97
C ARG A 137 24.53 6.17 3.34
N ALA A 138 25.33 7.09 2.80
CA ALA A 138 26.75 7.19 3.10
C ALA A 138 26.94 7.23 4.62
N LEU A 139 27.54 6.17 5.17
CA LEU A 139 28.11 6.24 6.51
C LEU A 139 29.33 7.14 6.41
N SER A 140 29.14 8.44 6.68
CA SER A 140 30.27 9.32 6.97
C SER A 140 30.93 8.83 8.25
N SER A 141 32.11 8.22 8.12
CA SER A 141 33.06 8.09 9.22
C SER A 141 33.89 9.39 9.30
N ILE A 142 33.89 9.99 10.49
CA ILE A 142 34.84 11.02 10.94
C ILE A 142 36.23 10.40 11.03
#